data_AF-F8C8W0-F1
#
_entry.id   AF-F8C8W0-F1
#
_cell.length_a   1.000
_cell.length_b   1.000
_cell.length_c   1.000
_cell.angle_alpha   90.00
_cell.angle_beta   90.00
_cell.angle_gamma   90.00
#
_symmetry.space_group_name_H-M   'P 1'
#
loop_
_entity.id
_entity.type
_entity.pdbx_description
1 polymer ?
#
loop_
_entity_poly.entity_id
_entity_poly.type
_entity_poly.pdbx_seq_one_letter_code
_entity_poly.pdbx_strand_id
1 'polypeptide(L)'
;MSEKHYTPEQLQQLKARREALGEEALRAVEAEWPQLIARVRAEMDKGTDPTSEPVRALAVRWRELLTAFTGGDPGIERALNATHQQEPEVAARHGLDPKLFEYIGRAMACLKGPA
;
A
#
# COMPACT_ATOMS: atom_id res chain seq x y z
N MET A 1 7.09 -16.50 -1.36
CA MET A 1 6.43 -17.09 -2.55
C MET A 1 5.27 -16.19 -2.95
N SER A 2 5.56 -15.01 -3.50
CA SER A 2 4.59 -13.96 -3.87
C SER A 2 4.18 -14.02 -5.34
N GLU A 3 4.48 -15.13 -6.03
CA GLU A 3 4.34 -15.30 -7.47
C GLU A 3 2.93 -15.74 -7.92
N LYS A 4 2.03 -16.09 -6.98
CA LYS A 4 0.73 -16.68 -7.33
C LYS A 4 -0.37 -15.68 -7.72
N HIS A 5 -0.16 -14.38 -7.49
CA HIS A 5 -1.24 -13.39 -7.61
C HIS A 5 -0.95 -12.23 -8.56
N TYR A 6 0.30 -12.09 -9.01
CA TYR A 6 0.64 -11.17 -10.08
C TYR A 6 0.66 -11.93 -11.40
N THR A 7 -0.02 -11.42 -12.43
CA THR A 7 0.12 -11.98 -13.77
C THR A 7 1.55 -11.79 -14.27
N PRO A 8 2.01 -12.63 -15.23
CA PRO A 8 3.32 -12.45 -15.85
C PRO A 8 3.49 -11.03 -16.41
N GLU A 9 2.43 -10.46 -16.98
CA GLU A 9 2.39 -9.06 -17.45
C GLU A 9 2.59 -8.06 -16.30
N GLN A 10 1.90 -8.22 -15.17
CA GLN A 10 2.06 -7.34 -14.01
C GLN A 10 3.47 -7.41 -13.41
N LEU A 11 4.06 -8.61 -13.32
CA LEU A 11 5.44 -8.79 -12.87
C LEU A 11 6.44 -8.14 -13.84
N GLN A 12 6.21 -8.29 -15.14
CA GLN A 12 7.07 -7.69 -16.16
C GLN A 12 6.97 -6.16 -16.13
N GLN A 13 5.77 -5.61 -15.90
CA GLN A 13 5.54 -4.18 -15.79
C GLN A 13 6.16 -3.59 -14.51
N LEU A 14 6.04 -4.30 -13.38
CA LEU A 14 6.73 -3.96 -12.14
C LEU A 14 8.26 -3.99 -12.32
N LYS A 15 8.78 -5.01 -13.02
CA LYS A 15 10.22 -5.13 -13.26
C LYS A 15 10.74 -4.03 -14.19
N ALA A 16 10.07 -3.77 -15.31
CA ALA A 16 10.44 -2.70 -16.23
C ALA A 16 10.36 -1.31 -15.56
N ARG A 17 9.37 -1.10 -14.68
CA ARG A 17 9.27 0.12 -13.86
C ARG A 17 10.39 0.21 -12.84
N ARG A 18 10.72 -0.88 -12.14
CA ARG A 18 11.86 -0.95 -11.22
C ARG A 18 13.16 -0.58 -11.91
N GLU A 19 13.34 -1.05 -13.14
CA GLU A 19 14.49 -0.70 -13.98
C GLU A 19 14.46 0.78 -14.42
N ALA A 20 13.28 1.34 -14.72
CA ALA A 20 13.11 2.74 -15.15
C ALA A 20 13.18 3.78 -14.02
N LEU A 21 12.60 3.51 -12.85
CA LEU A 21 12.68 4.34 -11.64
C LEU A 21 14.08 4.32 -11.03
N GLY A 22 14.86 3.28 -11.32
CA GLY A 22 16.17 3.05 -10.77
C GLY A 22 16.13 2.48 -9.35
N GLU A 23 17.22 1.82 -8.97
CA GLU A 23 17.38 1.21 -7.65
C GLU A 23 17.32 2.22 -6.50
N GLU A 24 17.57 3.49 -6.77
CA GLU A 24 17.55 4.55 -5.76
C GLU A 24 16.13 4.88 -5.30
N ALA A 25 15.21 5.10 -6.24
CA ALA A 25 13.81 5.32 -5.92
C ALA A 25 13.20 4.09 -5.23
N LEU A 26 13.59 2.89 -5.67
CA LEU A 26 13.11 1.66 -5.04
C LEU A 26 13.58 1.53 -3.58
N ARG A 27 14.86 1.81 -3.32
CA ARG A 27 15.41 1.82 -1.95
C ARG A 27 14.75 2.86 -1.07
N ALA A 28 14.44 4.04 -1.61
CA ALA A 28 13.70 5.07 -0.88
C ALA A 28 12.29 4.59 -0.49
N VAL A 29 11.57 3.97 -1.42
CA VAL A 29 10.24 3.39 -1.16
C VAL A 29 10.34 2.25 -0.13
N GLU A 30 11.28 1.31 -0.30
CA GLU A 30 11.49 0.19 0.63
C GLU A 30 11.83 0.68 2.06
N ALA A 31 12.57 1.78 2.19
CA ALA A 31 12.90 2.37 3.49
C ALA A 31 11.74 3.18 4.10
N GLU A 32 10.89 3.81 3.28
CA GLU A 32 9.76 4.62 3.73
C GLU A 32 8.53 3.78 4.08
N TRP A 33 8.32 2.67 3.37
CA TRP A 33 7.18 1.77 3.55
C TRP A 33 6.96 1.30 5.01
N PRO A 34 7.97 0.74 5.71
CA PRO A 34 7.78 0.32 7.11
C PRO A 34 7.51 1.51 8.05
N GLN A 35 8.08 2.68 7.76
CA GLN A 35 7.84 3.89 8.56
C GLN A 35 6.39 4.38 8.40
N LEU A 36 5.86 4.33 7.18
CA LEU A 36 4.47 4.71 6.93
C LEU A 36 3.50 3.75 7.62
N ILE A 37 3.74 2.44 7.52
CA ILE A 37 2.94 1.42 8.22
C ILE A 37 2.94 1.68 9.73
N ALA A 38 4.10 1.96 10.32
CA ALA A 38 4.22 2.27 11.74
C ALA A 38 3.42 3.53 12.14
N ARG A 39 3.41 4.58 11.31
CA ARG A 39 2.62 5.80 11.55
C ARG A 39 1.12 5.54 11.48
N VAL A 40 0.66 4.80 10.47
CA VAL A 40 -0.75 4.42 10.32
C VAL A 40 -1.20 3.58 11.52
N ARG A 41 -0.38 2.62 11.93
CA ARG A 41 -0.63 1.78 13.11
C ARG A 41 -0.68 2.61 14.38
N ALA A 42 0.22 3.58 14.56
CA ALA A 42 0.19 4.47 15.71
C ALA A 42 -1.10 5.30 15.79
N GLU A 43 -1.61 5.81 14.66
CA GLU A 43 -2.89 6.54 14.62
C GLU A 43 -4.09 5.60 14.87
N MET A 44 -4.04 4.37 14.35
CA MET A 44 -5.04 3.35 14.62
C MET A 44 -5.06 2.95 16.11
N ASP A 45 -3.90 2.76 16.73
CA ASP A 45 -3.75 2.39 18.14
C ASP A 45 -4.19 3.52 19.08
N LYS A 46 -4.06 4.79 18.65
CA LYS A 46 -4.65 5.96 19.34
C LYS A 46 -6.18 6.02 19.22
N GLY A 47 -6.78 5.27 18.31
CA GLY A 47 -8.20 5.35 18.00
C GLY A 47 -8.57 6.60 17.20
N THR A 48 -7.61 7.21 16.49
CA THR A 48 -7.87 8.35 15.61
C THR A 48 -8.86 7.92 14.51
N ASP A 49 -9.86 8.75 14.20
CA ASP A 49 -10.83 8.42 13.17
C ASP A 49 -10.13 8.36 11.78
N PRO A 50 -10.35 7.31 10.96
CA PRO A 50 -9.69 7.14 9.67
C PRO A 50 -10.02 8.24 8.65
N THR A 51 -11.06 9.03 8.88
CA THR A 51 -11.45 10.20 8.07
C THR A 51 -10.81 11.50 8.55
N SER A 52 -10.10 11.49 9.68
CA SER A 52 -9.41 12.66 10.22
C SER A 52 -8.29 13.14 9.30
N GLU A 53 -8.00 14.44 9.31
CA GLU A 53 -6.88 15.04 8.58
C GLU A 53 -5.52 14.32 8.72
N PRO A 54 -5.04 13.95 9.92
CA PRO A 54 -3.78 13.23 10.06
C PRO A 54 -3.76 11.88 9.33
N VAL A 55 -4.87 11.13 9.36
CA VAL A 55 -4.96 9.81 8.70
C VAL A 55 -5.13 9.98 7.19
N ARG A 56 -5.88 11.00 6.75
CA ARG A 56 -5.97 11.38 5.34
C ARG A 56 -4.60 11.70 4.75
N ALA A 57 -3.75 12.43 5.47
CA ALA A 57 -2.39 12.72 5.03
C ALA A 57 -1.55 11.43 4.87
N LEU A 58 -1.66 10.49 5.81
CA LEU A 58 -1.02 9.18 5.71
C LEU A 58 -1.55 8.37 4.53
N ALA A 59 -2.86 8.43 4.25
CA ALA A 59 -3.48 7.77 3.11
C ALA A 59 -3.06 8.37 1.76
N VAL A 60 -2.86 9.69 1.68
CA VAL A 60 -2.27 10.33 0.49
C VAL A 60 -0.86 9.81 0.27
N ARG A 61 -0.04 9.78 1.33
CA ARG A 61 1.34 9.30 1.24
C ARG A 61 1.41 7.82 0.86
N TRP A 62 0.50 7.01 1.39
CA TRP A 62 0.33 5.60 1.03
C TRP A 62 0.07 5.44 -0.47
N ARG A 63 -0.85 6.24 -1.03
CA ARG A 63 -1.15 6.23 -2.46
C ARG A 63 0.04 6.69 -3.30
N GLU A 64 0.78 7.68 -2.86
CA GLU A 64 1.99 8.16 -3.56
C GLU A 64 3.06 7.06 -3.64
N LEU A 65 3.34 6.39 -2.52
CA LEU A 65 4.30 5.28 -2.47
C LEU A 65 3.83 4.07 -3.28
N LEU A 66 2.54 3.71 -3.19
CA LEU A 66 1.97 2.70 -4.07
C LEU A 66 2.08 3.11 -5.54
N THR A 67 1.74 4.34 -5.89
CA THR A 67 1.81 4.83 -7.28
C THR A 67 3.24 4.90 -7.78
N ALA A 68 4.21 5.22 -6.93
CA ALA A 68 5.63 5.17 -7.26
C ALA A 68 6.08 3.73 -7.52
N PHE A 69 5.57 2.76 -6.75
CA PHE A 69 5.95 1.35 -6.87
C PHE A 69 5.22 0.60 -7.99
N THR A 70 3.90 0.70 -8.04
CA THR A 70 3.00 0.04 -9.02
C THR A 70 2.82 0.85 -10.28
N GLY A 71 3.23 2.12 -10.27
CA GLY A 71 3.01 3.02 -11.37
C GLY A 71 1.60 3.59 -11.49
N GLY A 72 0.78 3.42 -10.45
CA GLY A 72 -0.64 3.77 -10.45
C GLY A 72 -1.52 2.72 -11.13
N ASP A 73 -1.00 1.49 -11.30
CA ASP A 73 -1.75 0.42 -11.94
C ASP A 73 -2.83 -0.14 -11.00
N PRO A 74 -4.12 0.03 -11.31
CA PRO A 74 -5.21 -0.43 -10.47
C PRO A 74 -5.36 -1.96 -10.46
N GLY A 75 -4.76 -2.67 -11.42
CA GLY A 75 -4.69 -4.13 -11.44
C GLY A 75 -3.74 -4.67 -10.38
N ILE A 76 -2.63 -3.98 -10.13
CA ILE A 76 -1.69 -4.33 -9.06
C ILE A 76 -2.29 -4.06 -7.69
N GLU A 77 -3.00 -2.94 -7.51
CA GLU A 77 -3.75 -2.66 -6.27
C GLU A 77 -4.81 -3.74 -5.97
N ARG A 78 -5.54 -4.20 -7.00
CA ARG A 78 -6.53 -5.29 -6.85
C ARG A 78 -5.87 -6.62 -6.50
N ALA A 79 -4.78 -6.97 -7.16
CA ALA A 79 -4.02 -8.18 -6.88
C ALA A 79 -3.47 -8.17 -5.44
N LEU A 80 -2.96 -7.02 -4.99
CA LEU A 80 -2.49 -6.81 -3.62
C LEU A 80 -3.63 -7.05 -2.60
N ASN A 81 -4.79 -6.40 -2.81
CA ASN A 81 -5.94 -6.54 -1.93
C ASN A 81 -6.47 -8.00 -1.89
N ALA A 82 -6.58 -8.66 -3.04
CA ALA A 82 -7.00 -10.05 -3.13
C ALA A 82 -6.02 -11.01 -2.41
N THR A 83 -4.70 -10.78 -2.56
CA THR A 83 -3.67 -11.57 -1.88
C THR A 83 -3.76 -11.42 -0.37
N HIS A 84 -3.92 -10.19 0.12
CA HIS A 84 -4.01 -9.92 1.56
C HIS A 84 -5.28 -10.49 2.21
N GLN A 85 -6.38 -10.58 1.45
CA GLN A 85 -7.60 -11.25 1.91
C GLN A 85 -7.45 -12.79 1.99
N GLN A 86 -6.59 -13.39 1.17
CA GLN A 86 -6.40 -14.84 1.10
C GLN A 86 -5.28 -15.34 2.01
N GLU A 87 -4.25 -14.53 2.28
CA GLU A 87 -3.08 -14.91 3.10
C GLU A 87 -2.85 -13.95 4.29
N PRO A 88 -3.77 -13.91 5.28
CA PRO A 88 -3.69 -12.98 6.40
C PRO A 88 -2.45 -13.19 7.29
N GLU A 89 -1.90 -14.41 7.37
CA GLU A 89 -0.68 -14.69 8.14
C GLU A 89 0.58 -14.08 7.51
N VAL A 90 0.67 -14.09 6.18
CA VAL A 90 1.78 -13.46 5.44
C VAL A 90 1.69 -11.95 5.57
N ALA A 91 0.48 -11.41 5.45
CA ALA A 91 0.22 -9.98 5.61
C ALA A 91 0.56 -9.49 7.03
N ALA A 92 0.19 -10.26 8.06
CA ALA A 92 0.53 -9.97 9.46
C ALA A 92 2.05 -9.95 9.72
N ARG A 93 2.82 -10.84 9.06
CA ARG A 93 4.29 -10.85 9.16
C ARG A 93 4.94 -9.59 8.59
N HIS A 94 4.28 -8.90 7.66
CA HIS A 94 4.75 -7.64 7.09
C HIS A 94 4.13 -6.40 7.77
N GLY A 95 3.42 -6.57 8.89
CA GLY A 95 2.72 -5.47 9.59
C GLY A 95 1.51 -4.92 8.83
N LEU A 96 1.08 -5.64 7.80
CA LEU A 96 -0.02 -5.34 6.90
C LEU A 96 -1.23 -6.21 7.26
N ASP A 97 -1.66 -6.16 8.52
CA ASP A 97 -2.79 -6.95 8.95
C ASP A 97 -4.12 -6.44 8.34
N PRO A 98 -5.17 -7.29 8.30
CA PRO A 98 -6.46 -6.91 7.71
C PRO A 98 -7.07 -5.64 8.32
N LYS A 99 -6.84 -5.35 9.61
CA LYS A 99 -7.40 -4.15 10.26
C LYS A 99 -6.70 -2.89 9.78
N LEU A 100 -5.37 -2.93 9.62
CA LEU A 100 -4.60 -1.82 9.06
C LEU A 100 -5.04 -1.52 7.62
N PHE A 101 -5.24 -2.55 6.80
CA PHE A 101 -5.76 -2.39 5.44
C PHE A 101 -7.18 -1.82 5.40
N GLU A 102 -8.06 -2.26 6.30
CA GLU A 102 -9.41 -1.70 6.40
C GLU A 102 -9.36 -0.22 6.83
N TYR A 103 -8.52 0.11 7.80
CA TYR A 103 -8.34 1.46 8.32
C TYR A 103 -7.83 2.43 7.24
N ILE A 104 -6.75 2.07 6.54
CA ILE A 104 -6.21 2.89 5.44
C ILE A 104 -7.15 2.90 4.24
N GLY A 105 -7.88 1.80 3.99
CA GLY A 105 -8.89 1.70 2.94
C GLY A 105 -10.04 2.68 3.16
N ARG A 106 -10.53 2.82 4.40
CA ARG A 106 -11.54 3.82 4.77
C ARG A 106 -11.02 5.25 4.57
N ALA A 107 -9.78 5.52 4.99
CA ALA A 107 -9.15 6.82 4.77
C ALA A 107 -9.02 7.16 3.28
N MET A 108 -8.59 6.20 2.45
CA MET A 108 -8.51 6.35 1.00
C MET A 108 -9.88 6.52 0.32
N ALA A 109 -10.93 5.86 0.82
CA ALA A 109 -12.29 6.06 0.32
C ALA A 109 -12.77 7.50 0.57
N CYS A 110 -12.43 8.08 1.73
CA CYS A 110 -12.68 9.49 2.03
C CYS A 110 -11.88 10.44 1.12
N LEU A 111 -10.68 10.06 0.68
CA LEU A 111 -9.92 10.81 -0.33
C LEU A 111 -10.54 10.77 -1.74
N LYS A 112 -11.39 9.77 -2.04
CA LYS A 112 -11.97 9.54 -3.38
C LYS A 112 -13.36 10.17 -3.59
N GLY A 113 -13.88 10.99 -2.66
CA GLY A 113 -15.21 11.61 -2.80
C GLY A 113 -15.24 13.14 -2.70
N PRO A 114 -16.26 13.78 -3.31
CA PRO A 114 -16.45 13.92 -4.75
C PRO A 114 -15.68 15.14 -5.30
N ALA A 115 -15.26 15.08 -6.56
CA ALA A 115 -15.04 16.29 -7.35
C ALA A 115 -16.40 16.89 -7.75
#